data_AF-A0A3D8PN58-F1
#
_entry.id   AF-A0A3D8PN58-F1
#
_cell.length_a   1.000
_cell.length_b   1.000
_cell.length_c   1.000
_cell.angle_alpha   90.00
_cell.angle_beta   90.00
_cell.angle_gamma   90.00
#
_symmetry.space_group_name_H-M   'P 1'
#
loop_
_entity.id
_entity.type
_entity.pdbx_description
1 polymer ?
#
loop_
_entity_poly.entity_id
_entity_poly.type
_entity_poly.pdbx_seq_one_letter_code
_entity_poly.pdbx_strand_id
1 'polypeptide(L)'
;MKVKKANYQTPGYITRDNIRSKFNNYHSVTVNMNPSIKIPDPGLYPISLEIGNSRHSAIASVTEPISLKEKENRRIRAYITDLRKEIKDEKVLISWQNPPKSISNQAYHDELGKVVSL
;
A
#
# COMPACT_ATOMS: atom_id res chain seq x y z
N MET A 1 -14.78 -26.44 -8.71
CA MET A 1 -13.71 -25.56 -9.22
C MET A 1 -13.51 -24.40 -8.25
N LYS A 2 -12.37 -24.30 -7.57
CA LYS A 2 -12.03 -23.11 -6.77
C LYS A 2 -11.59 -22.01 -7.73
N VAL A 3 -12.35 -20.93 -7.83
CA VAL A 3 -11.97 -19.75 -8.60
C VAL A 3 -10.69 -19.20 -7.97
N LYS A 4 -9.58 -19.22 -8.72
CA LYS A 4 -8.34 -18.55 -8.34
C LYS A 4 -8.68 -17.06 -8.22
N LYS A 5 -8.87 -16.56 -7.00
CA LYS A 5 -9.08 -15.14 -6.74
C LYS A 5 -7.88 -14.42 -7.37
N ALA A 6 -8.10 -13.65 -8.42
CA ALA A 6 -7.04 -12.88 -9.05
C ALA A 6 -6.53 -11.90 -7.99
N ASN A 7 -5.37 -12.19 -7.41
CA ASN A 7 -4.71 -11.24 -6.51
C ASN A 7 -4.41 -10.01 -7.34
N TYR A 8 -4.99 -8.87 -6.98
CA TYR A 8 -4.67 -7.62 -7.65
C TYR A 8 -3.20 -7.33 -7.42
N GLN A 9 -2.46 -7.09 -8.50
CA GLN A 9 -1.02 -6.87 -8.43
C GLN A 9 -0.68 -5.51 -9.03
N THR A 10 0.23 -4.81 -8.36
CA THR A 10 0.64 -3.48 -8.80
C THR A 10 2.16 -3.33 -8.75
N PRO A 11 2.80 -2.95 -9.87
CA PRO A 11 4.23 -2.72 -9.91
C PRO A 11 4.58 -1.39 -9.23
N GLY A 12 5.75 -1.33 -8.63
CA GLY A 12 6.31 -0.12 -8.02
C GLY A 12 7.83 -0.18 -7.94
N TYR A 13 8.42 0.83 -7.31
CA TYR A 13 9.83 0.86 -6.98
C TYR A 13 10.04 1.39 -5.57
N ILE A 14 10.94 0.75 -4.83
CA ILE A 14 11.34 1.21 -3.51
C ILE A 14 12.39 2.30 -3.68
N THR A 15 12.16 3.46 -3.08
CA THR A 15 13.24 4.44 -2.85
C THR A 15 13.79 4.27 -1.46
N ARG A 16 15.10 4.48 -1.34
CA ARG A 16 15.80 4.49 -0.05
C ARG A 16 15.08 5.38 0.96
N ASP A 17 14.47 4.77 1.97
CA ASP A 17 13.99 5.48 3.14
C ASP A 17 15.07 5.36 4.22
N ASN A 18 15.56 6.50 4.70
CA ASN A 18 16.59 6.60 5.75
C ASN A 18 16.08 6.19 7.15
N ILE A 19 15.04 5.36 7.20
CA ILE A 19 14.30 5.11 8.43
C ILE A 19 14.70 3.72 8.91
N ARG A 20 15.76 3.73 9.71
CA ARG A 20 15.97 2.73 10.76
C ARG A 20 14.64 2.65 11.53
N SER A 21 13.86 1.61 11.25
CA SER A 21 12.58 1.39 11.91
C SER A 21 12.79 1.46 13.43
N LYS A 22 11.95 2.23 14.14
CA LYS A 22 11.92 2.21 15.61
C LYS A 22 11.47 0.85 16.16
N PHE A 23 10.96 -0.04 15.29
CA PHE A 23 10.56 -1.40 15.60
C PHE A 23 11.62 -2.37 15.08
N ASN A 24 12.37 -3.02 15.99
CA ASN A 24 13.52 -3.87 15.66
C ASN A 24 13.22 -5.01 14.66
N ASN A 25 11.95 -5.40 14.47
CA ASN A 25 11.56 -6.53 13.63
C ASN A 25 10.91 -6.13 12.28
N TYR A 26 10.76 -4.83 12.02
CA TYR A 26 10.12 -4.34 10.80
C TYR A 26 11.08 -3.48 9.99
N HIS A 27 11.08 -3.65 8.68
CA HIS A 27 11.72 -2.72 7.75
C HIS A 27 10.65 -1.89 7.06
N SER A 28 10.71 -0.56 7.21
CA SER A 28 9.78 0.34 6.53
C SER A 28 10.40 0.88 5.26
N VAL A 29 9.69 0.72 4.13
CA VAL A 29 10.10 1.26 2.83
C VAL A 29 8.97 2.09 2.23
N THR A 30 9.33 3.17 1.52
CA THR A 30 8.37 3.87 0.65
C THR A 30 8.36 3.19 -0.71
N VAL A 31 7.17 2.82 -1.16
CA VAL A 31 6.95 2.28 -2.51
C VAL A 31 6.32 3.37 -3.35
N ASN A 32 7.06 3.78 -4.38
CA ASN A 32 6.58 4.73 -5.37
C ASN A 32 5.97 3.97 -6.54
N MET A 33 4.93 4.55 -7.11
CA MET A 33 4.15 3.92 -8.16
C MET A 33 3.81 4.94 -9.22
N ASN A 34 3.49 4.45 -10.42
CA ASN A 34 2.91 5.31 -11.44
C ASN A 34 1.52 5.79 -10.97
N PRO A 35 1.25 7.11 -10.95
CA PRO A 35 -0.03 7.66 -10.48
C PRO A 35 -1.27 7.12 -11.22
N SER A 36 -1.11 6.67 -12.47
CA SER A 36 -2.18 6.04 -13.25
C SER A 36 -2.60 4.65 -12.74
N ILE A 37 -1.79 4.02 -11.90
CA ILE A 37 -2.12 2.72 -11.30
C ILE A 37 -3.12 2.97 -10.17
N LYS A 38 -4.31 2.38 -10.30
CA LYS A 38 -5.29 2.39 -9.22
C LYS A 38 -4.71 1.66 -8.01
N ILE A 39 -4.84 2.23 -6.83
CA ILE A 39 -4.46 1.55 -5.59
C ILE A 39 -5.64 1.62 -4.62
N PRO A 40 -5.66 0.80 -3.56
CA PRO A 40 -6.72 0.88 -2.56
C PRO A 40 -6.85 2.28 -1.97
N ASP A 41 -8.02 2.56 -1.39
CA ASP A 41 -8.22 3.80 -0.66
C ASP A 41 -7.33 3.86 0.59
N PRO A 42 -7.10 5.05 1.16
CA PRO A 42 -6.26 5.20 2.34
C PRO A 42 -6.63 4.22 3.45
N GLY A 43 -5.63 3.57 4.05
CA GLY A 43 -5.83 2.50 5.01
C GLY A 43 -4.62 1.56 5.15
N LEU A 44 -4.79 0.50 5.96
CA LEU A 44 -3.79 -0.54 6.19
C LEU A 44 -4.22 -1.84 5.51
N TYR A 45 -3.30 -2.45 4.75
CA TYR A 45 -3.59 -3.64 3.96
C TYR A 45 -2.52 -4.71 4.15
N PRO A 46 -2.90 -5.97 4.42
CA PRO A 46 -1.96 -7.08 4.31
C PRO A 46 -1.61 -7.30 2.84
N ILE A 47 -0.32 -7.30 2.54
CA ILE A 47 0.21 -7.46 1.20
C ILE A 47 1.30 -8.53 1.18
N SER A 48 1.57 -9.03 -0.01
CA SER A 48 2.77 -9.77 -0.31
C SER A 48 3.61 -8.95 -1.28
N LEU A 49 4.87 -8.69 -0.94
CA LEU A 49 5.79 -7.87 -1.71
C LEU A 49 6.85 -8.76 -2.35
N GLU A 50 6.96 -8.74 -3.67
CA GLU A 50 8.04 -9.40 -4.39
C GLU A 50 9.17 -8.41 -4.63
N ILE A 51 10.37 -8.79 -4.18
CA ILE A 51 11.60 -8.01 -4.24
C ILE A 51 12.68 -8.95 -4.79
N GLY A 52 13.16 -8.67 -6.01
CA GLY A 52 13.97 -9.63 -6.78
C GLY A 52 13.24 -10.97 -6.95
N ASN A 53 13.86 -12.06 -6.49
CA ASN A 53 13.27 -13.42 -6.54
C ASN A 53 12.64 -13.87 -5.21
N SER A 54 12.49 -12.95 -4.26
CA SER A 54 11.98 -13.26 -2.92
C SER A 54 10.61 -12.62 -2.68
N ARG A 55 9.74 -13.37 -2.01
CA ARG A 55 8.41 -12.90 -1.63
C ARG A 55 8.37 -12.67 -0.12
N HIS A 56 7.93 -11.49 0.29
CA HIS A 56 7.91 -11.04 1.68
C HIS A 56 6.50 -10.69 2.12
N SER A 57 6.13 -11.08 3.34
CA SER A 57 4.90 -10.61 3.97
C SER A 57 5.10 -9.18 4.48
N ALA A 58 4.11 -8.32 4.25
CA ALA A 58 4.18 -6.94 4.68
C ALA A 58 2.79 -6.36 4.95
N ILE A 59 2.77 -5.24 5.67
CA ILE A 59 1.60 -4.36 5.77
C ILE A 59 1.85 -3.11 4.94
N ALA A 60 0.95 -2.78 4.02
CA ALA A 60 0.96 -1.53 3.27
C ALA A 60 0.07 -0.50 3.96
N SER A 61 0.62 0.67 4.26
CA SER A 61 -0.12 1.87 4.63
C SER A 61 -0.26 2.75 3.40
N VAL A 62 -1.49 2.91 2.93
CA VAL A 62 -1.84 3.84 1.85
C VAL A 62 -2.30 5.14 2.48
N THR A 63 -1.69 6.26 2.09
CA THR A 63 -2.03 7.59 2.60
C THR A 63 -2.28 8.55 1.44
N GLU A 64 -3.28 9.41 1.59
CA GLU A 64 -3.53 10.52 0.68
C GLU A 64 -2.93 11.81 1.27
N PRO A 65 -2.21 12.63 0.49
CA PRO A 65 -1.75 13.93 0.95
C PRO A 65 -2.94 14.86 1.22
N ILE A 66 -2.81 15.70 2.25
CA ILE A 66 -3.86 16.63 2.69
C ILE A 66 -4.15 17.71 1.61
N SER A 67 -3.16 18.02 0.77
CA SER A 67 -3.30 19.00 -0.30
C SER A 67 -4.13 18.44 -1.46
N LEU A 68 -5.27 19.09 -1.75
CA LEU A 68 -6.14 18.75 -2.89
C LEU A 68 -5.43 18.79 -4.25
N LYS A 69 -4.35 19.58 -4.36
CA LYS A 69 -3.52 19.68 -5.57
C LYS A 69 -2.64 18.45 -5.80
N GLU A 70 -2.48 17.60 -4.78
CA GLU A 70 -1.56 16.45 -4.80
C GLU A 70 -2.28 15.13 -4.59
N LYS A 71 -3.61 15.05 -4.68
CA LYS A 71 -4.36 13.80 -4.45
C LYS A 71 -3.87 12.60 -5.27
N GLU A 72 -3.31 12.85 -6.45
CA GLU A 72 -2.71 11.82 -7.31
C GLU A 72 -1.37 11.27 -6.76
N ASN A 73 -0.73 11.96 -5.82
CA ASN A 73 0.49 11.55 -5.14
C ASN A 73 0.17 10.72 -3.88
N ARG A 74 -0.71 9.73 -4.01
CA ARG A 74 -0.93 8.75 -2.92
C ARG A 74 0.39 8.05 -2.61
N ARG A 75 0.76 7.99 -1.33
CA ARG A 75 2.00 7.35 -0.87
C ARG A 75 1.70 5.99 -0.28
N ILE A 76 2.55 5.02 -0.61
CA ILE A 76 2.52 3.69 0.01
C ILE A 76 3.77 3.51 0.85
N ARG A 77 3.55 3.20 2.12
CA ARG A 77 4.62 2.74 3.01
C ARG A 77 4.40 1.27 3.34
N ALA A 78 5.36 0.43 3.01
CA ALA A 78 5.32 -1.00 3.31
C ALA A 78 6.18 -1.31 4.53
N TYR A 79 5.63 -2.07 5.47
CA TYR A 79 6.29 -2.58 6.67
C TYR A 79 6.53 -4.07 6.49
N ILE A 80 7.76 -4.44 6.17
CA ILE A 80 8.18 -5.80 5.82
C ILE A 80 8.68 -6.50 7.08
N THR A 81 8.15 -7.69 7.38
CA THR A 81 8.64 -8.54 8.48
C THR A 81 9.84 -9.37 8.02
N ASP A 82 10.76 -9.65 8.94
CA ASP A 82 11.86 -10.61 8.77
C ASP A 82 12.79 -10.34 7.57
N LEU A 83 12.89 -9.09 7.15
CA LEU A 83 13.81 -8.70 6.09
C LEU A 83 15.25 -8.74 6.63
N ARG A 84 16.07 -9.63 6.07
CA ARG A 84 17.46 -9.86 6.51
C ARG A 84 18.51 -9.12 5.66
N LYS A 85 18.07 -8.43 4.60
CA LYS A 85 18.93 -7.74 3.64
C LYS A 85 18.47 -6.29 3.49
N GLU A 86 19.42 -5.38 3.31
CA GLU A 86 19.12 -4.01 2.94
C GLU A 86 18.50 -3.98 1.52
N ILE A 87 17.35 -3.32 1.37
CA ILE A 87 16.71 -3.08 0.07
C ILE A 87 17.02 -1.65 -0.35
N LYS A 88 17.58 -1.48 -1.54
CA LYS A 88 17.86 -0.16 -2.13
C LYS A 88 17.50 -0.18 -3.60
N ASP A 89 16.65 0.76 -4.00
CA ASP A 89 16.36 1.07 -5.40
C ASP A 89 15.88 -0.15 -6.22
N GLU A 90 15.06 -0.99 -5.60
CA GLU A 90 14.55 -2.23 -6.20
C GLU A 90 13.15 -2.05 -6.80
N LYS A 91 12.94 -2.65 -7.97
CA LYS A 91 11.59 -2.84 -8.53
C LYS A 91 10.85 -3.86 -7.68
N VAL A 92 9.56 -3.60 -7.44
CA VAL A 92 8.73 -4.46 -6.62
C VAL A 92 7.38 -4.74 -7.27
N LEU A 93 6.80 -5.87 -6.92
CA LEU A 93 5.42 -6.20 -7.24
C LEU A 93 4.63 -6.39 -5.94
N ILE A 94 3.64 -5.52 -5.72
CA ILE A 94 2.73 -5.63 -4.58
C ILE A 94 1.57 -6.55 -4.99
N SER A 95 1.31 -7.59 -4.21
CA SER A 95 0.10 -8.41 -4.32
C SER A 95 -0.85 -8.07 -3.16
N TRP A 96 -2.03 -7.55 -3.50
CA TRP A 96 -3.06 -7.12 -2.55
C TRP A 96 -3.98 -8.30 -2.21
N GLN A 97 -4.12 -8.63 -0.93
CA GLN A 97 -4.99 -9.75 -0.49
C GLN A 97 -6.49 -9.43 -0.62
N ASN A 98 -6.84 -8.14 -0.50
CA ASN A 98 -8.16 -7.59 -0.78
C ASN A 98 -8.01 -6.46 -1.80
N PRO A 99 -8.44 -6.64 -3.06
CA PRO A 99 -8.35 -5.60 -4.07
C PRO A 99 -9.22 -4.40 -3.69
N PRO A 100 -8.92 -3.20 -4.22
CA PRO A 100 -9.82 -2.05 -4.08
C PRO A 100 -11.21 -2.47 -4.54
N LYS A 101 -12.23 -2.31 -3.70
CA LYS A 101 -13.62 -2.38 -4.20
C LYS A 101 -13.76 -1.23 -5.19
N SER A 102 -14.17 -1.53 -6.42
CA SER A 102 -14.55 -0.48 -7.37
C SER A 102 -15.53 0.46 -6.69
N ILE A 103 -15.34 1.77 -6.86
CA ILE A 103 -16.15 2.83 -6.26
C ILE A 103 -17.64 2.56 -6.55
N SER A 104 -18.33 1.93 -5.60
CA SER A 104 -19.77 2.09 -5.44
C SER A 104 -19.91 2.92 -4.18
N ASN A 105 -20.40 4.15 -4.35
CA ASN A 105 -20.69 5.12 -3.29
C ASN A 105 -21.10 4.44 -1.98
N GLN A 106 -20.16 4.33 -1.04
CA GLN A 106 -20.46 4.01 0.34
C GLN A 106 -20.23 5.28 1.13
N ALA A 107 -21.35 5.92 1.47
CA ALA A 107 -21.40 6.98 2.45
C ALA A 107 -20.73 6.47 3.74
N TYR A 108 -19.74 7.20 4.21
CA TYR A 108 -19.22 7.02 5.56
C TYR A 108 -20.33 7.42 6.53
N HIS A 109 -20.92 6.44 7.21
CA HIS A 109 -21.70 6.67 8.41
C HIS A 109 -20.70 6.75 9.57
N ASP A 110 -20.47 7.95 10.09
CA ASP A 110 -19.84 8.12 11.40
C ASP A 110 -20.92 7.89 12.47
N GLU A 111 -20.54 7.31 13.62
CA GLU A 111 -21.46 6.91 14.71
C GLU A 111 -22.14 8.09 15.45
N LEU A 112 -22.18 9.27 14.84
CA LEU A 112 -22.84 10.48 15.35
C LEU A 112 -23.86 11.11 14.39
N GLY A 113 -24.26 10.40 13.32
CA GLY A 113 -25.52 10.68 12.63
C GLY A 113 -25.66 12.07 11.98
N LYS A 114 -24.55 12.76 11.67
CA LYS A 114 -24.59 14.01 10.89
C LYS A 114 -23.84 13.85 9.58
N VAL A 115 -24.61 13.87 8.50
CA VAL A 115 -24.12 13.99 7.13
C VAL A 115 -23.60 15.42 6.95
N VAL A 116 -22.30 15.58 6.69
CA VAL A 116 -21.75 16.82 6.17
C VAL A 116 -21.39 16.57 4.71
N SER A 117 -22.25 17.05 3.81
CA SER A 117 -21.92 17.16 2.40
C SER A 117 -21.00 18.38 2.20
N LEU A 118 -19.90 18.20 1.47
CA LEU A 118 -19.26 19.29 0.72
C LEU A 118 -19.92 19.39 -0.65
#